data_AF-A0AAN6WY36-F1
#
_entry.id   AF-A0AAN6WY36-F1
#
_cell.length_a   1.000
_cell.length_b   1.000
_cell.length_c   1.000
_cell.angle_alpha   90.00
_cell.angle_beta   90.00
_cell.angle_gamma   90.00
#
_symmetry.space_group_name_H-M   'P 1'
#
loop_
_entity.id
_entity.type
_entity.pdbx_description
1 polymer ?
#
loop_
_entity_poly.entity_id
_entity_poly.type
_entity_poly.pdbx_seq_one_letter_code
_entity_poly.pdbx_strand_id
1 'polypeptide(L)'
;MLGKISSLASNIMAALHGPSVIIDSVDDSRRLHPVRLAMAARMYWFQSQILGIPDRFGFMAPPHLPRIQVEECGPWVALAIVYIHMFYLEAGALLLCYYNPKLSRKSVAGLGFLLTMMPVTLLGMIWAKTCSGPQREPGYVWKDWKERTD
;
A
#
# COMPACT_ATOMS: atom_id res chain seq x y z
N MET A 1 -27.44 -5.84 2.62
CA MET A 1 -26.00 -5.67 2.95
C MET A 1 -25.06 -6.30 1.90
N LEU A 2 -25.40 -7.44 1.29
CA LEU A 2 -24.57 -8.10 0.27
C LEU A 2 -24.29 -7.27 -1.01
N GLY A 3 -25.24 -6.44 -1.46
CA GLY A 3 -25.07 -5.64 -2.69
C GLY A 3 -24.02 -4.52 -2.61
N LYS A 4 -23.70 -4.01 -1.41
CA LYS A 4 -22.65 -2.98 -1.23
C LYS A 4 -21.24 -3.56 -1.31
N ILE A 5 -21.09 -4.84 -0.96
CA ILE A 5 -19.80 -5.55 -1.04
C ILE A 5 -19.50 -5.93 -2.49
N SER A 6 -20.52 -6.31 -3.28
CA SER A 6 -20.32 -6.62 -4.70
C SER A 6 -20.01 -5.38 -5.53
N SER A 7 -20.62 -4.22 -5.22
CA SER A 7 -20.29 -2.96 -5.89
C SER A 7 -18.88 -2.48 -5.53
N LEU A 8 -18.45 -2.67 -4.27
CA LEU A 8 -17.09 -2.34 -3.84
C LEU A 8 -16.06 -3.24 -4.54
N ALA A 9 -16.30 -4.54 -4.61
CA ALA A 9 -15.42 -5.49 -5.31
C ALA A 9 -15.37 -5.22 -6.83
N SER A 10 -16.50 -4.88 -7.44
CA SER A 10 -16.57 -4.50 -8.86
C SER A 10 -15.83 -3.18 -9.13
N ASN A 11 -15.95 -2.20 -8.24
CA ASN A 11 -15.19 -0.95 -8.32
C ASN A 11 -13.70 -1.17 -8.12
N ILE A 12 -13.29 -2.08 -7.22
CA ILE A 12 -11.89 -2.47 -7.02
C ILE A 12 -11.35 -3.20 -8.26
N MET A 13 -12.14 -4.07 -8.90
CA MET A 13 -11.76 -4.75 -10.14
C MET A 13 -11.68 -3.79 -11.33
N ALA A 14 -12.62 -2.87 -11.49
CA ALA A 14 -12.53 -1.79 -12.47
C ALA A 14 -11.33 -0.86 -12.17
N ALA A 15 -11.04 -0.65 -10.89
CA ALA A 15 -9.85 0.01 -10.38
C ALA A 15 -8.57 -0.83 -10.48
N LEU A 16 -8.60 -2.10 -10.91
CA LEU A 16 -7.42 -2.86 -11.30
C LEU A 16 -7.23 -2.85 -12.83
N HIS A 17 -8.32 -2.60 -13.59
CA HIS A 17 -8.34 -2.58 -15.06
C HIS A 17 -8.35 -1.20 -15.72
N GLY A 18 -8.37 -0.10 -14.96
CA GLY A 18 -8.47 1.26 -15.51
C GLY A 18 -7.27 1.66 -16.38
N PRO A 19 -7.39 2.77 -17.14
CA PRO A 19 -6.59 3.06 -18.32
C PRO A 19 -5.09 3.08 -18.04
N SER A 20 -4.33 2.52 -18.98
CA SER A 20 -2.87 2.65 -19.05
C SER A 20 -2.52 4.14 -19.01
N VAL A 21 -2.09 4.61 -17.84
CA VAL A 21 -1.63 5.98 -17.68
C VAL A 21 -0.44 6.16 -18.61
N ILE A 22 -0.63 7.03 -19.59
CA ILE A 22 0.34 7.41 -20.59
C ILE A 22 1.57 7.98 -19.87
N ILE A 23 2.67 7.24 -19.87
CA ILE A 23 3.99 7.69 -19.41
C ILE A 23 4.66 8.39 -20.61
N ASP A 24 4.11 9.51 -21.08
CA ASP A 24 4.72 10.29 -22.19
C ASP A 24 5.66 11.39 -21.70
N SER A 25 5.78 11.58 -20.39
CA SER A 25 6.88 12.33 -19.82
C SER A 25 7.82 11.35 -19.15
N VAL A 26 9.09 11.35 -19.58
CA VAL A 26 10.29 11.30 -18.74
C VAL A 26 11.37 10.43 -19.40
N ASP A 27 12.39 11.11 -19.92
CA ASP A 27 13.67 10.56 -20.39
C ASP A 27 14.43 9.79 -19.27
N ASP A 28 14.06 9.98 -17.98
CA ASP A 28 14.54 9.17 -16.84
C ASP A 28 13.85 7.79 -16.67
N SER A 29 12.79 7.49 -17.43
CA SER A 29 12.03 6.23 -17.29
C SER A 29 12.87 4.98 -17.63
N ARG A 30 13.96 5.14 -18.39
CA ARG A 30 14.90 4.06 -18.72
C ARG A 30 15.70 3.54 -17.53
N ARG A 31 15.68 4.23 -16.37
CA ARG A 31 16.39 3.83 -15.15
C ARG A 31 15.48 3.44 -13.98
N LEU A 32 14.16 3.59 -14.12
CA LEU A 32 13.19 3.26 -13.08
C LEU A 32 12.60 1.87 -13.31
N HIS A 33 12.37 1.12 -12.23
CA HIS A 33 11.78 -0.22 -12.32
C HIS A 33 10.32 -0.10 -12.82
N PRO A 34 10.01 -0.51 -14.06
CA PRO A 34 8.76 -0.13 -14.74
C PRO A 34 7.53 -0.71 -14.02
N VAL A 35 7.63 -1.95 -13.51
CA VAL A 35 6.56 -2.59 -12.75
C VAL A 35 6.23 -1.81 -11.46
N ARG A 36 7.23 -1.35 -10.72
CA ARG A 36 7.01 -0.61 -9.47
C ARG A 36 6.39 0.76 -9.73
N LEU A 37 6.79 1.41 -10.82
CA LEU A 37 6.23 2.69 -11.21
C LEU A 37 4.74 2.54 -11.59
N ALA A 38 4.40 1.53 -12.40
CA ALA A 38 3.01 1.24 -12.75
C ALA A 38 2.16 0.91 -11.51
N MET A 39 2.69 0.11 -10.59
CA MET A 39 2.01 -0.19 -9.32
C MET A 39 1.81 1.06 -8.46
N ALA A 40 2.85 1.89 -8.30
CA ALA A 40 2.76 3.11 -7.51
C ALA A 40 1.76 4.12 -8.10
N ALA A 41 1.76 4.31 -9.42
CA ALA A 41 0.78 5.14 -10.10
C ALA A 41 -0.65 4.64 -9.88
N ARG A 42 -0.85 3.31 -9.89
CA ARG A 42 -2.14 2.69 -9.58
C ARG A 42 -2.57 2.93 -8.13
N MET A 43 -1.66 2.75 -7.20
CA MET A 43 -1.90 2.96 -5.77
C MET A 43 -2.22 4.43 -5.48
N TYR A 44 -1.53 5.36 -6.15
CA TYR A 44 -1.83 6.79 -6.10
C TYR A 44 -3.22 7.12 -6.67
N TRP A 45 -3.60 6.53 -7.81
CA TRP A 45 -4.94 6.70 -8.37
C TRP A 45 -6.02 6.20 -7.39
N PHE A 46 -5.81 5.04 -6.77
CA PHE A 46 -6.75 4.51 -5.77
C PHE A 46 -6.85 5.44 -4.56
N GLN A 47 -5.73 5.91 -4.04
CA GLN A 47 -5.66 6.87 -2.94
C GLN A 47 -6.41 8.17 -3.24
N SER A 48 -6.16 8.79 -4.39
CA SER A 48 -6.72 10.10 -4.73
C SER A 48 -8.17 10.03 -5.20
N GLN A 49 -8.51 9.04 -6.04
CA GLN A 49 -9.83 8.97 -6.70
C GLN A 49 -10.85 8.14 -5.91
N ILE A 50 -10.41 7.08 -5.22
CA ILE A 50 -11.32 6.20 -4.46
C ILE A 50 -11.38 6.61 -3.00
N LEU A 51 -10.23 6.87 -2.37
CA LEU A 51 -10.17 7.22 -0.95
C LEU A 51 -10.25 8.73 -0.70
N GLY A 52 -10.05 9.57 -1.72
CA GLY A 52 -10.06 11.03 -1.58
C GLY A 52 -8.95 11.56 -0.67
N ILE A 53 -7.86 10.80 -0.48
CA ILE A 53 -6.78 11.19 0.41
C ILE A 53 -5.91 12.25 -0.29
N PRO A 54 -5.72 13.44 0.32
CA PRO A 54 -4.87 14.48 -0.26
C PRO A 54 -3.41 14.03 -0.35
N ASP A 55 -2.69 14.53 -1.36
CA ASP A 55 -1.29 14.17 -1.66
C ASP A 55 -0.35 14.27 -0.45
N ARG A 56 -0.56 15.26 0.42
CA ARG A 56 0.24 15.47 1.64
C ARG A 56 0.14 14.30 2.63
N PHE A 57 -1.04 13.70 2.75
CA PHE A 57 -1.32 12.62 3.69
C PHE A 57 -1.36 11.24 3.01
N GLY A 58 -1.13 11.24 1.70
CA GLY A 58 -1.11 10.08 0.86
C GLY A 58 -0.01 9.11 1.19
N PHE A 59 -0.31 7.81 1.07
CA PHE A 59 0.65 6.73 1.08
C PHE A 59 1.64 6.83 -0.07
N MET A 60 1.16 7.24 -1.24
CA MET A 60 1.95 7.45 -2.46
C MET A 60 2.12 8.92 -2.77
N ALA A 61 3.33 9.28 -3.16
CA ALA A 61 3.64 10.57 -3.74
C ALA A 61 2.91 10.79 -5.09
N PRO A 62 2.69 12.06 -5.47
CA PRO A 62 2.09 12.42 -6.75
C PRO A 62 2.85 11.90 -7.98
N PRO A 63 2.19 11.75 -9.15
CA PRO A 63 2.79 11.22 -10.37
C PRO A 63 3.97 12.02 -10.92
N HIS A 64 4.06 13.32 -10.59
CA HIS A 64 5.19 14.18 -11.00
C HIS A 64 6.49 13.87 -10.22
N LEU A 65 6.45 12.93 -9.26
CA LEU A 65 7.59 12.47 -8.46
C LEU A 65 7.80 10.94 -8.64
N PRO A 66 8.10 10.45 -9.86
CA PRO A 66 8.15 9.02 -10.17
C PRO A 66 9.22 8.25 -9.38
N ARG A 67 10.27 8.94 -8.93
CA ARG A 67 11.33 8.36 -8.09
C ARG A 67 10.83 8.03 -6.68
N ILE A 68 10.11 8.98 -6.04
CA ILE A 68 9.49 8.75 -4.73
C ILE A 68 8.50 7.60 -4.84
N GLN A 69 7.69 7.59 -5.90
CA GLN A 69 6.70 6.54 -6.12
C GLN A 69 7.30 5.14 -6.15
N VAL A 70 8.44 4.94 -6.84
CA VAL A 70 9.11 3.62 -6.89
C VAL A 70 9.71 3.22 -5.55
N GLU A 71 10.27 4.18 -4.79
CA GLU A 71 10.83 3.93 -3.45
C GLU A 71 9.73 3.58 -2.43
N GLU A 72 8.64 4.35 -2.42
CA GLU A 72 7.49 4.13 -1.53
C GLU A 72 6.74 2.84 -1.89
N CYS A 73 6.69 2.45 -3.16
CA CYS A 73 5.97 1.26 -3.63
C CYS A 73 6.36 -0.02 -2.89
N GLY A 74 7.65 -0.26 -2.67
CA GLY A 74 8.15 -1.50 -2.07
C GLY A 74 7.59 -1.77 -0.68
N PRO A 75 7.80 -0.86 0.29
CA PRO A 75 7.25 -0.97 1.64
C PRO A 75 5.72 -1.13 1.67
N TRP A 76 4.99 -0.38 0.84
CA TRP A 76 3.53 -0.44 0.79
C TRP A 76 3.02 -1.78 0.23
N VAL A 77 3.67 -2.32 -0.80
CA VAL A 77 3.34 -3.65 -1.35
C VAL A 77 3.64 -4.75 -0.34
N ALA A 78 4.80 -4.70 0.31
CA ALA A 78 5.16 -5.66 1.37
C ALA A 78 4.13 -5.64 2.51
N LEU A 79 3.71 -4.44 2.93
CA LEU A 79 2.69 -4.27 3.97
C LEU A 79 1.34 -4.86 3.54
N ALA A 80 0.91 -4.63 2.30
CA ALA A 80 -0.32 -5.20 1.77
C ALA A 80 -0.29 -6.74 1.78
N ILE A 81 0.84 -7.35 1.40
CA ILE A 81 1.02 -8.82 1.44
C ILE A 81 0.92 -9.34 2.87
N VAL A 82 1.56 -8.67 3.84
CA VAL A 82 1.50 -9.03 5.25
C VAL A 82 0.06 -8.98 5.78
N TYR A 83 -0.68 -7.92 5.45
CA TYR A 83 -2.09 -7.79 5.85
C TYR A 83 -2.96 -8.92 5.28
N ILE A 84 -2.77 -9.28 4.01
CA ILE A 84 -3.50 -10.38 3.38
C ILE A 84 -3.20 -11.71 4.10
N HIS A 85 -1.92 -11.99 4.40
CA HIS A 85 -1.54 -13.21 5.11
C HIS A 85 -2.12 -13.24 6.53
N MET A 86 -2.06 -12.13 7.26
CA MET A 86 -2.63 -12.04 8.62
C MET A 86 -4.14 -12.24 8.62
N PHE A 87 -4.85 -11.68 7.64
CA PHE A 87 -6.28 -11.91 7.47
C PHE A 87 -6.63 -13.40 7.33
N TYR A 88 -5.87 -14.16 6.53
CA TYR A 88 -6.07 -15.61 6.41
C TYR A 88 -5.77 -16.37 7.70
N LEU A 89 -4.73 -15.97 8.44
CA LEU A 89 -4.39 -16.58 9.73
C LEU A 89 -5.49 -16.34 10.77
N GLU A 90 -6.00 -15.11 10.86
CA GLU A 90 -7.11 -14.75 11.75
C GLU A 90 -8.38 -15.53 11.38
N ALA A 91 -8.73 -15.59 10.10
CA ALA A 91 -9.87 -16.37 9.63
C ALA A 91 -9.73 -17.87 9.97
N GLY A 92 -8.54 -18.44 9.76
CA GLY A 92 -8.24 -19.82 10.13
C GLY A 92 -8.35 -20.07 11.64
N ALA A 93 -7.84 -19.15 12.47
CA ALA A 93 -7.93 -19.25 13.92
C ALA A 93 -9.38 -19.17 14.43
N LEU A 94 -10.20 -18.30 13.82
CA LEU A 94 -11.63 -18.21 14.11
C LEU A 94 -12.37 -19.50 13.72
N LEU A 95 -12.08 -20.08 12.56
CA LEU A 95 -12.64 -21.37 12.15
C LEU A 95 -12.23 -22.49 13.11
N LEU A 96 -10.96 -22.56 13.51
CA LEU A 96 -10.50 -23.56 14.48
C LEU A 96 -11.23 -23.43 15.82
N CYS A 97 -11.46 -22.21 16.31
CA CYS A 97 -12.28 -21.97 17.51
C CYS A 97 -13.73 -22.39 17.34
N TYR A 98 -14.30 -22.18 16.16
CA TYR A 98 -15.67 -22.54 15.87
C TYR A 98 -15.87 -24.07 15.93
N TYR A 99 -14.94 -24.82 15.33
CA TYR A 99 -15.02 -26.28 15.26
C TYR A 99 -14.49 -27.02 16.49
N ASN A 100 -13.68 -26.37 17.35
CA ASN A 100 -13.08 -27.00 18.52
C ASN A 100 -13.48 -26.28 19.82
N PRO A 101 -14.53 -26.75 20.53
CA PRO A 101 -15.02 -26.09 21.74
C PRO A 101 -14.05 -26.17 22.93
N LYS A 102 -13.01 -27.01 22.85
CA LYS A 102 -11.95 -27.13 23.88
C LYS A 102 -10.93 -26.00 23.84
N LEU A 103 -10.88 -25.22 22.76
CA LEU A 103 -9.97 -24.08 22.64
C LEU A 103 -10.48 -22.89 23.45
N SER A 104 -9.60 -22.31 24.27
CA SER A 104 -9.89 -21.10 25.03
C SER A 104 -10.11 -19.93 24.07
N ARG A 105 -11.37 -19.51 23.91
CA ARG A 105 -11.76 -18.35 23.09
C ARG A 105 -11.00 -17.08 23.49
N LYS A 106 -10.68 -16.91 24.78
CA LYS A 106 -9.90 -15.77 25.30
C LYS A 106 -8.47 -15.79 24.76
N SER A 107 -7.84 -16.96 24.72
CA SER A 107 -6.46 -17.11 24.23
C SER A 107 -6.38 -16.85 22.72
N VAL A 108 -7.37 -17.32 21.96
CA VAL A 108 -7.40 -17.07 20.51
C VAL A 108 -7.76 -15.62 20.19
N ALA A 109 -8.69 -15.01 20.92
CA ALA A 109 -8.96 -13.58 20.79
C ALA A 109 -7.73 -12.72 21.13
N GLY A 110 -6.98 -13.09 22.18
CA GLY A 110 -5.73 -12.41 22.55
C GLY A 110 -4.65 -12.55 21.48
N LEU A 111 -4.48 -13.75 20.91
CA LEU A 111 -3.55 -13.99 19.81
C LEU A 111 -3.97 -13.21 18.55
N GLY A 112 -5.25 -13.23 18.19
CA GLY A 112 -5.79 -12.45 17.08
C GLY A 112 -5.50 -10.96 17.27
N PHE A 113 -5.83 -10.41 18.43
CA PHE A 113 -5.53 -9.01 18.75
C PHE A 113 -4.05 -8.65 18.60
N LEU A 114 -3.13 -9.49 19.12
CA LEU A 114 -1.69 -9.27 18.97
C LEU A 114 -1.25 -9.29 17.51
N LEU A 115 -1.76 -10.25 16.73
CA LEU A 115 -1.46 -10.37 15.30
C LEU A 115 -2.03 -9.22 14.48
N THR A 116 -3.17 -8.64 14.87
CA THR A 116 -3.74 -7.45 14.20
C THR A 116 -2.98 -6.16 14.56
N MET A 117 -2.57 -6.01 15.82
CA MET A 117 -1.94 -4.76 16.29
C MET A 117 -0.53 -4.55 15.73
N MET A 118 0.22 -5.63 15.48
CA MET A 118 1.56 -5.55 14.88
C MET A 118 1.57 -4.86 13.50
N PRO A 119 0.81 -5.30 12.48
CA PRO A 119 0.78 -4.64 11.17
C PRO A 119 0.18 -3.24 11.22
N VAL A 120 -0.78 -2.97 12.13
CA VAL A 120 -1.31 -1.60 12.36
C VAL A 120 -0.21 -0.67 12.86
N THR A 121 0.64 -1.15 13.76
CA THR A 121 1.78 -0.36 14.26
C THR A 121 2.82 -0.13 13.17
N LEU A 122 3.14 -1.17 12.38
CA LEU A 122 4.03 -1.05 11.22
C LEU A 122 3.50 -0.05 10.18
N LEU A 123 2.20 -0.13 9.88
CA LEU A 123 1.51 0.81 9.00
C LEU A 123 1.66 2.25 9.49
N GLY A 124 1.40 2.49 10.79
CA GLY A 124 1.55 3.81 11.39
C GLY A 124 2.98 4.35 11.29
N MET A 125 3.99 3.51 11.51
CA MET A 125 5.40 3.91 11.41
C MET A 125 5.81 4.22 9.96
N ILE A 126 5.42 3.39 9.00
CA ILE A 126 5.70 3.62 7.58
C ILE A 126 5.00 4.91 7.13
N TRP A 127 3.73 5.07 7.47
CA TRP A 127 2.97 6.28 7.15
C TRP A 127 3.59 7.54 7.77
N ALA A 128 3.99 7.49 9.04
CA ALA A 128 4.62 8.63 9.72
C ALA A 128 5.96 9.00 9.09
N LYS A 129 6.79 7.99 8.75
CA LYS A 129 8.05 8.20 8.01
C LYS A 129 7.78 8.85 6.66
N THR A 130 6.81 8.33 5.92
CA THR A 130 6.44 8.82 4.59
C THR A 130 5.91 10.26 4.64
N CYS A 131 5.07 10.61 5.62
CA CYS A 131 4.53 11.95 5.76
C CYS A 131 5.57 12.98 6.26
N SER A 132 6.59 12.53 6.98
CA SER A 132 7.65 13.39 7.56
C SER A 132 8.93 13.41 6.71
N GLY A 133 8.93 12.74 5.56
CA GLY A 133 10.09 12.62 4.70
C GLY A 133 10.41 13.95 4.01
N PRO A 134 11.65 14.46 4.11
CA PRO A 134 12.05 15.69 3.42
C PRO A 134 11.94 15.56 1.89
N GLN A 135 11.87 14.33 1.36
CA GLN A 135 11.71 14.08 -0.06
C GLN A 135 10.38 14.59 -0.64
N ARG A 136 9.39 14.88 0.21
CA ARG A 136 8.08 15.42 -0.19
C ARG A 136 8.01 16.95 -0.15
N GLU A 137 9.08 17.62 0.25
CA GLU A 137 9.14 19.09 0.23
C GLU A 137 9.28 19.62 -1.21
N PRO A 138 8.54 20.69 -1.58
CA PRO A 138 8.72 21.35 -2.87
C PRO A 138 10.17 21.82 -3.04
N GLY A 139 10.88 21.29 -4.05
CA GLY A 139 12.27 21.65 -4.34
C GLY A 139 13.34 20.73 -3.73
N TYR A 140 12.96 19.59 -3.14
CA TYR A 140 13.92 18.61 -2.66
C TYR A 140 14.80 18.04 -3.79
N VAL A 141 16.13 18.18 -3.64
CA VAL A 141 17.13 17.62 -4.56
C VAL A 141 17.69 16.32 -3.98
N TRP A 142 17.54 15.23 -4.73
CA TRP A 142 18.01 13.91 -4.33
C TRP A 142 19.53 13.80 -4.34
N LYS A 143 20.14 13.61 -3.16
CA LYS A 143 21.60 13.57 -2.97
C LYS A 143 22.29 12.38 -3.64
N ASP A 144 21.62 11.22 -3.69
CA ASP A 144 22.20 9.95 -4.14
C ASP A 144 22.08 9.73 -5.65
N TRP A 145 21.50 10.68 -6.38
CA TRP A 145 21.34 10.61 -7.83
C TRP A 145 22.31 11.53 -8.54
N LYS A 146 23.61 11.40 -8.22
CA LYS A 146 24.63 11.83 -9.19
C LYS A 146 24.58 10.86 -10.36
N GLU A 147 24.62 11.37 -11.59
CA GLU A 147 24.79 10.54 -12.77
C GLU A 147 25.94 9.57 -12.53
N ARG A 148 25.68 8.26 -12.58
CA ARG A 148 26.75 7.30 -12.86
C ARG A 148 27.17 7.57 -14.30
N THR A 149 28.22 8.36 -14.44
CA THR A 149 29.08 8.37 -15.63
C THR A 149 29.95 7.13 -15.55
N ASP A 150 29.37 6.00 -15.97
CA ASP A 150 30.11 4.78 -16.29
C ASP A 150 30.08 4.64 -17.83
#